data_AF-A0A671TSP6-F1
#
_entry.id   AF-A0A671TSP6-F1
#
_cell.length_a   1.000
_cell.length_b   1.000
_cell.length_c   1.000
_cell.angle_alpha   90.00
_cell.angle_beta   90.00
_cell.angle_gamma   90.00
#
_symmetry.space_group_name_H-M   'P 1'
#
loop_
_entity.id
_entity.type
_entity.pdbx_description
1 polymer ?
#
loop_
_entity_poly.entity_id
_entity_poly.type
_entity_poly.pdbx_seq_one_letter_code
_entity_poly.pdbx_strand_id
1 'polypeptide(L)'
;MSAAASERRSEPFLPEINTNRRRCAQLRRKPEKRSDKSAQILSKEEVALFRHSVKQNICVQMLQEGFHRSFSEVFLLLRADEEGRDLRRQAPLEQQQDKLETMRIHLSQAEQAERTGSWLVVCEQRLFLGQYFSALGDVWLSLHFYHSCVDRQPGGSRPVAEARACMAKLYLQRGELEQAKQQAELCIQQAEAGGWMDSAGRPLRLRARQTLWRIYSRLADAPLDAKDYDEALTLLHEGYSMAIESEDKQLEGDASYQLGLTYHSAGDLDRAKQFINTSMQIFGTLGNADGLGRCYKAMAKIMESEENVDETVDCLERFADISSSNGLQHNLADAYLCLGNIYYKRRQYQRASEFFLQSYEVACSLQNVDLLQRAQVWVSSARAQTVIKKYSADVVSATEAALRRLLAWKQTRPLQEVGRDGTDKTAAVWYQLTDT
;
A
#
# COMPACT_ATOMS: atom_id res chain seq x y z
N MET A 1 48.71 -23.78 23.48
CA MET A 1 47.89 -24.93 23.93
C MET A 1 46.43 -24.60 23.67
N SER A 2 45.74 -25.52 22.99
CA SER A 2 44.29 -25.66 22.84
C SER A 2 43.48 -24.52 22.18
N ALA A 3 43.21 -24.71 20.89
CA ALA A 3 42.18 -24.02 20.13
C ALA A 3 40.79 -24.65 20.43
N ALA A 4 39.77 -23.82 20.62
CA ALA A 4 38.37 -24.23 20.54
C ALA A 4 37.51 -23.01 20.14
N ALA A 5 37.37 -22.80 18.83
CA ALA A 5 36.42 -21.88 18.24
C ALA A 5 35.07 -22.59 18.11
N SER A 6 34.01 -22.02 18.69
CA SER A 6 32.63 -22.46 18.51
C SER A 6 31.99 -21.69 17.35
N GLU A 7 31.81 -22.36 16.22
CA GLU A 7 31.05 -21.83 15.09
C GLU A 7 29.66 -22.46 14.96
N ARG A 8 28.77 -21.59 14.51
CA ARG A 8 27.31 -21.70 14.51
C ARG A 8 26.83 -22.77 13.52
N ARG A 9 25.80 -23.51 13.94
CA ARG A 9 25.07 -24.47 13.12
C ARG A 9 24.47 -23.78 11.89
N SER A 10 24.87 -24.24 10.72
CA SER A 10 24.12 -24.12 9.46
C SER A 10 23.58 -25.51 9.15
N GLU A 11 22.25 -25.67 9.13
CA GLU A 11 21.60 -26.87 8.62
C GLU A 11 21.10 -26.58 7.20
N PRO A 12 21.65 -27.23 6.16
CA PRO A 12 21.09 -27.17 4.83
C PRO A 12 19.91 -28.13 4.66
N PHE A 13 18.94 -27.60 3.92
CA PHE A 13 17.76 -28.23 3.34
C PHE A 13 18.09 -29.51 2.53
N LEU A 14 17.26 -30.54 2.74
CA LEU A 14 17.04 -31.77 1.95
C LEU A 14 18.02 -32.96 2.16
N PRO A 15 17.53 -34.15 2.58
CA PRO A 15 18.31 -35.38 2.53
C PRO A 15 18.24 -36.05 1.15
N GLU A 16 19.43 -36.48 0.72
CA GLU A 16 19.75 -37.19 -0.51
C GLU A 16 19.06 -38.56 -0.62
N ILE A 17 18.67 -38.88 -1.84
CA ILE A 17 18.16 -40.15 -2.31
C ILE A 17 19.26 -41.23 -2.12
N ASN A 18 18.83 -42.44 -1.73
CA ASN A 18 19.52 -43.74 -1.94
C ASN A 18 20.07 -44.45 -0.69
N THR A 19 19.19 -45.02 0.15
CA THR A 19 19.54 -46.17 1.01
C THR A 19 18.40 -47.19 1.10
N ASN A 20 18.49 -48.26 0.31
CA ASN A 20 18.26 -49.66 0.73
C ASN A 20 18.02 -50.58 -0.49
N ARG A 21 19.12 -50.94 -1.14
CA ARG A 21 19.25 -52.27 -1.75
C ARG A 21 19.48 -53.29 -0.64
N ARG A 22 18.83 -54.45 -0.78
CA ARG A 22 19.05 -55.75 -0.11
C ARG A 22 18.10 -56.08 1.05
N ARG A 23 17.00 -56.76 0.71
CA ARG A 23 16.53 -57.96 1.41
C ARG A 23 15.78 -58.86 0.41
N CYS A 24 16.54 -59.66 -0.33
CA CYS A 24 16.04 -60.83 -1.03
C CYS A 24 16.52 -62.06 -0.26
N ALA A 25 15.61 -62.75 0.43
CA ALA A 25 15.73 -64.18 0.69
C ALA A 25 14.40 -64.75 1.20
N GLN A 26 13.89 -65.70 0.43
CA GLN A 26 13.08 -66.85 0.85
C GLN A 26 11.63 -66.61 1.31
N LEU A 27 10.72 -66.59 0.33
CA LEU A 27 9.42 -67.24 0.46
C LEU A 27 9.17 -68.07 -0.80
N ARG A 28 9.44 -69.38 -0.70
CA ARG A 28 9.04 -70.39 -1.70
C ARG A 28 7.50 -70.43 -1.75
N ARG A 29 6.90 -69.96 -2.85
CA ARG A 29 5.54 -70.33 -3.26
C ARG A 29 5.61 -71.13 -4.57
N LYS A 30 4.86 -72.24 -4.57
CA LYS A 30 4.69 -73.22 -5.66
C LYS A 30 4.25 -72.53 -6.96
N PRO A 31 4.46 -73.14 -8.15
CA PRO A 31 4.05 -72.54 -9.41
C PRO A 31 2.52 -72.62 -9.51
N GLU A 32 1.83 -71.55 -9.15
CA GLU A 32 0.43 -71.36 -9.51
C GLU A 32 0.36 -71.01 -10.99
N LYS A 33 -0.57 -71.69 -11.66
CA LYS A 33 -0.80 -71.68 -13.10
C LYS A 33 -0.81 -70.25 -13.64
N ARG A 34 -0.18 -70.07 -14.80
CA ARG A 34 -0.43 -68.95 -15.72
C ARG A 34 -1.94 -68.87 -15.96
N SER A 35 -2.64 -68.06 -15.18
CA SER A 35 -3.90 -67.48 -15.60
C SER A 35 -3.52 -66.26 -16.41
N ASP A 36 -3.85 -66.28 -17.71
CA ASP A 36 -3.83 -65.11 -18.57
C ASP A 36 -4.43 -63.94 -17.80
N LYS A 37 -3.57 -63.02 -17.33
CA LYS A 37 -4.00 -61.65 -17.10
C LYS A 37 -4.25 -61.14 -18.51
N SER A 38 -5.50 -61.27 -18.96
CA SER A 38 -6.02 -60.44 -20.03
C SER A 38 -5.43 -59.06 -19.82
N ALA A 39 -4.63 -58.60 -20.79
CA ALA A 39 -4.30 -57.20 -20.87
C ALA A 39 -5.63 -56.47 -20.71
N GLN A 40 -5.81 -55.69 -19.63
CA GLN A 40 -6.97 -54.83 -19.50
C GLN A 40 -6.95 -53.98 -20.77
N ILE A 41 -7.83 -54.31 -21.70
CA ILE A 41 -7.96 -53.58 -22.95
C ILE A 41 -8.51 -52.24 -22.49
N LEU A 42 -7.63 -51.25 -22.38
CA LEU A 42 -7.99 -49.87 -22.08
C LEU A 42 -9.18 -49.51 -22.97
N SER A 43 -10.24 -48.97 -22.37
CA SER A 43 -11.43 -48.59 -23.13
C SER A 43 -11.04 -47.59 -24.23
N LYS A 44 -11.84 -47.47 -25.30
CA LYS A 44 -11.54 -46.51 -26.38
C LYS A 44 -11.38 -45.08 -25.84
N GLU A 45 -12.09 -44.76 -24.75
CA GLU A 45 -12.02 -43.50 -24.01
C GLU A 45 -10.71 -43.37 -23.21
N GLU A 46 -10.28 -44.43 -22.52
CA GLU A 46 -9.00 -44.45 -21.81
C GLU A 46 -7.82 -44.33 -22.77
N VAL A 47 -7.88 -44.96 -23.95
CA VAL A 47 -6.87 -44.83 -25.02
C VAL A 47 -6.86 -43.42 -25.62
N ALA A 48 -8.02 -42.77 -25.72
CA ALA A 48 -8.15 -41.39 -26.22
C ALA A 48 -7.50 -40.38 -25.26
N LEU A 49 -7.68 -40.55 -23.95
CA LEU A 49 -7.08 -39.70 -22.92
C LEU A 49 -5.54 -39.63 -23.02
N PHE A 50 -4.89 -40.73 -23.40
CA PHE A 50 -3.43 -40.77 -23.59
C PHE A 50 -2.96 -40.32 -24.98
N ARG A 51 -3.84 -40.28 -25.99
CA ARG A 51 -3.47 -39.97 -27.39
C ARG A 51 -3.73 -38.53 -27.80
N HIS A 52 -4.73 -37.89 -27.19
CA HIS A 52 -5.16 -36.55 -27.54
C HIS A 52 -4.59 -35.51 -26.59
N SER A 53 -4.45 -34.27 -27.06
CA SER A 53 -4.06 -33.17 -26.19
C SER A 53 -5.15 -32.89 -25.14
N VAL A 54 -4.76 -32.29 -24.01
CA VAL A 54 -5.69 -31.95 -22.92
C VAL A 54 -6.87 -31.11 -23.45
N LYS A 55 -6.59 -30.12 -24.31
CA LYS A 55 -7.60 -29.35 -25.07
C LYS A 55 -8.59 -30.26 -25.81
N GLN A 56 -8.08 -31.20 -26.61
CA GLN A 56 -8.92 -32.09 -27.42
C GLN A 56 -9.81 -32.97 -26.55
N ASN A 57 -9.29 -33.53 -25.46
CA ASN A 57 -10.08 -34.34 -24.52
C ASN A 57 -11.22 -33.53 -23.89
N ILE A 58 -10.93 -32.32 -23.40
CA ILE A 58 -11.91 -31.43 -22.78
C ILE A 58 -13.00 -31.03 -23.79
N CYS A 59 -12.59 -30.62 -25.00
CA CYS A 59 -13.54 -30.26 -26.06
C CYS A 59 -14.47 -31.41 -26.45
N VAL A 60 -13.93 -32.63 -26.60
CA VAL A 60 -14.72 -33.82 -26.93
C VAL A 60 -15.70 -34.15 -25.80
N GLN A 61 -15.24 -34.11 -24.55
CA GLN A 61 -16.09 -34.36 -23.38
C GLN A 61 -17.26 -33.38 -23.30
N MET A 62 -17.00 -32.07 -23.43
CA MET A 62 -18.07 -31.05 -23.38
C MET A 62 -19.13 -31.27 -24.46
N LEU A 63 -18.71 -31.66 -25.68
CA LEU A 63 -19.64 -31.95 -26.77
C LEU A 63 -20.42 -33.26 -26.53
N GLN A 64 -19.79 -34.30 -25.98
CA GLN A 64 -20.46 -35.55 -25.61
C GLN A 64 -21.51 -35.35 -24.50
N GLU A 65 -21.21 -34.50 -23.52
CA GLU A 65 -22.12 -34.11 -22.45
C GLU A 65 -23.21 -33.11 -22.93
N GLY A 66 -23.08 -32.60 -24.17
CA GLY A 66 -24.04 -31.71 -24.82
C GLY A 66 -23.87 -30.22 -24.49
N PHE A 67 -22.79 -29.80 -23.86
CA PHE A 67 -22.48 -28.42 -23.47
C PHE A 67 -21.84 -27.61 -24.61
N HIS A 68 -22.63 -27.40 -25.68
CA HIS A 68 -22.16 -26.75 -26.92
C HIS A 68 -21.88 -25.25 -26.76
N ARG A 69 -22.59 -24.53 -25.86
CA ARG A 69 -22.35 -23.09 -25.64
C ARG A 69 -21.07 -22.87 -24.85
N SER A 70 -20.89 -23.64 -23.79
CA SER A 70 -19.66 -23.64 -23.00
C SER A 70 -18.47 -24.08 -23.83
N PHE A 71 -18.65 -25.10 -24.70
CA PHE A 71 -17.62 -25.48 -25.67
C PHE A 71 -17.25 -24.30 -26.59
N SER A 72 -18.24 -23.61 -27.15
CA SER A 72 -18.02 -22.48 -28.06
C SER A 72 -17.27 -21.35 -27.37
N GLU A 73 -17.61 -21.05 -26.12
CA GLU A 73 -16.94 -20.03 -25.30
C GLU A 73 -15.48 -20.41 -25.01
N VAL A 74 -15.22 -21.64 -24.55
CA VAL A 74 -13.84 -22.13 -24.33
C VAL A 74 -13.03 -22.09 -25.63
N PHE A 75 -13.63 -22.52 -26.74
CA PHE A 75 -12.97 -22.52 -28.04
C PHE A 75 -12.59 -21.10 -28.49
N LEU A 76 -13.47 -20.12 -28.31
CA LEU A 76 -13.19 -18.71 -28.60
C LEU A 76 -12.06 -18.15 -27.72
N LEU A 77 -12.06 -18.49 -26.42
CA LEU A 77 -11.00 -18.04 -25.50
C LEU A 77 -9.64 -18.65 -25.84
N LEU A 78 -9.60 -19.91 -26.26
CA LEU A 78 -8.38 -20.56 -26.73
C LEU A 78 -7.82 -19.88 -27.99
N ARG A 79 -8.69 -19.54 -28.96
CA ARG A 79 -8.28 -18.79 -30.15
C ARG A 79 -7.79 -17.38 -29.82
N ALA A 80 -8.49 -16.67 -28.94
CA ALA A 80 -8.08 -15.35 -28.47
C ALA A 80 -6.73 -15.39 -27.72
N ASP A 81 -6.39 -16.52 -27.08
CA ASP A 81 -5.07 -16.72 -26.49
C ASP A 81 -3.97 -16.90 -27.53
N GLU A 82 -4.22 -17.67 -28.58
CA GLU A 82 -3.29 -17.82 -29.70
C GLU A 82 -3.00 -16.48 -30.40
N GLU A 83 -4.03 -15.68 -30.64
CA GLU A 83 -3.93 -14.37 -31.30
C GLU A 83 -3.25 -13.30 -30.42
N GLY A 84 -3.39 -13.40 -29.09
CA GLY A 84 -2.85 -12.45 -28.12
C GLY A 84 -1.48 -12.82 -27.53
N ARG A 85 -0.79 -13.84 -28.06
CA ARG A 85 0.43 -14.41 -27.45
C ARG A 85 1.61 -13.46 -27.35
N ASP A 86 1.78 -12.54 -28.30
CA ASP A 86 2.93 -11.62 -28.30
C ASP A 86 3.00 -10.74 -27.05
N LEU A 87 1.85 -10.54 -26.39
CA LEU A 87 1.70 -9.76 -25.15
C LEU A 87 1.77 -10.61 -23.87
N ARG A 88 1.72 -11.95 -23.98
CA ARG A 88 1.52 -12.87 -22.84
C ARG A 88 2.76 -13.73 -22.62
N ARG A 89 3.39 -13.58 -21.45
CA ARG A 89 4.61 -14.32 -21.06
C ARG A 89 4.36 -15.72 -20.50
N GLN A 90 3.10 -16.17 -20.45
CA GLN A 90 2.73 -17.47 -19.87
C GLN A 90 2.75 -18.58 -20.92
N ALA A 91 2.81 -19.83 -20.45
CA ALA A 91 2.58 -20.99 -21.31
C ALA A 91 1.17 -20.91 -21.96
N PRO A 92 0.99 -21.43 -23.19
CA PRO A 92 -0.30 -21.39 -23.87
C PRO A 92 -1.41 -21.97 -23.01
N LEU A 93 -2.59 -21.34 -23.03
CA LEU A 93 -3.74 -21.79 -22.25
C LEU A 93 -4.09 -23.27 -22.53
N GLU A 94 -3.81 -23.73 -23.75
CA GLU A 94 -3.97 -25.12 -24.19
C GLU A 94 -3.18 -26.16 -23.39
N GLN A 95 -2.05 -25.74 -22.80
CA GLN A 95 -1.15 -26.60 -22.04
C GLN A 95 -1.42 -26.51 -20.53
N GLN A 96 -2.27 -25.57 -20.10
CA GLN A 96 -2.59 -25.31 -18.70
C GLN A 96 -3.82 -26.13 -18.28
N GLN A 97 -3.60 -27.41 -18.00
CA GLN A 97 -4.66 -28.37 -17.67
C GLN A 97 -5.59 -27.90 -16.55
N ASP A 98 -5.04 -27.38 -15.46
CA ASP A 98 -5.84 -26.97 -14.30
C ASP A 98 -6.82 -25.84 -14.64
N LYS A 99 -6.40 -24.89 -15.48
CA LYS A 99 -7.25 -23.76 -15.92
C LYS A 99 -8.37 -24.24 -16.84
N LEU A 100 -8.05 -25.10 -17.80
CA LEU A 100 -9.03 -25.65 -18.72
C LEU A 100 -10.06 -26.54 -18.02
N GLU A 101 -9.62 -27.36 -17.07
CA GLU A 101 -10.53 -28.22 -16.31
C GLU A 101 -11.46 -27.40 -15.41
N THR A 102 -10.93 -26.36 -14.77
CA THR A 102 -11.73 -25.40 -13.98
C THR A 102 -12.76 -24.70 -14.87
N MET A 103 -12.35 -24.20 -16.05
CA MET A 103 -13.28 -23.61 -17.03
C MET A 103 -14.35 -24.60 -17.45
N ARG A 104 -13.97 -25.84 -17.77
CA ARG A 104 -14.89 -26.90 -18.19
C ARG A 104 -15.97 -27.13 -17.14
N ILE A 105 -15.58 -27.36 -15.89
CA ILE A 105 -16.49 -27.66 -14.79
C ILE A 105 -17.49 -26.51 -14.58
N HIS A 106 -16.99 -25.29 -14.36
CA HIS A 106 -17.85 -24.16 -13.99
C HIS A 106 -18.70 -23.66 -15.17
N LEU A 107 -18.20 -23.70 -16.41
CA LEU A 107 -19.00 -23.35 -17.59
C LEU A 107 -20.08 -24.40 -17.87
N SER A 108 -19.78 -25.69 -17.66
CA SER A 108 -20.79 -26.75 -17.83
C SER A 108 -21.89 -26.62 -16.77
N GLN A 109 -21.52 -26.32 -15.52
CA GLN A 109 -22.48 -26.01 -14.45
C GLN A 109 -23.30 -24.74 -14.76
N ALA A 110 -22.67 -23.70 -15.30
CA ALA A 110 -23.35 -22.48 -15.71
C ALA A 110 -24.34 -22.75 -16.86
N GLU A 111 -23.95 -23.46 -17.92
CA GLU A 111 -24.87 -23.80 -19.03
C GLU A 111 -26.02 -24.70 -18.55
N GLN A 112 -25.75 -25.63 -17.64
CA GLN A 112 -26.80 -26.44 -17.04
C GLN A 112 -27.78 -25.58 -16.22
N ALA A 113 -27.28 -24.59 -15.47
CA ALA A 113 -28.12 -23.64 -14.74
C ALA A 113 -28.89 -22.68 -15.67
N GLU A 114 -28.33 -22.30 -16.81
CA GLU A 114 -29.03 -21.53 -17.84
C GLU A 114 -30.23 -22.33 -18.39
N ARG A 115 -30.07 -23.65 -18.62
CA ARG A 115 -31.15 -24.53 -19.08
C ARG A 115 -32.28 -24.67 -18.06
N THR A 116 -31.97 -24.62 -16.77
CA THR A 116 -32.96 -24.68 -15.69
C THR A 116 -33.55 -23.31 -15.33
N GLY A 117 -33.08 -22.22 -15.94
CA GLY A 117 -33.54 -20.86 -15.68
C GLY A 117 -33.00 -20.23 -14.38
N SER A 118 -32.00 -20.86 -13.73
CA SER A 118 -31.42 -20.37 -12.48
C SER A 118 -30.28 -19.38 -12.73
N TRP A 119 -30.64 -18.15 -13.08
CA TRP A 119 -29.67 -17.09 -13.43
C TRP A 119 -28.71 -16.73 -12.29
N LEU A 120 -29.13 -16.84 -11.03
CA LEU A 120 -28.26 -16.60 -9.89
C LEU A 120 -27.05 -17.55 -9.90
N VAL A 121 -27.28 -18.84 -10.12
CA VAL A 121 -26.22 -19.86 -10.15
C VAL A 121 -25.31 -19.63 -11.35
N VAL A 122 -25.84 -19.22 -12.51
CA VAL A 122 -25.04 -18.85 -13.69
C VAL A 122 -24.05 -17.75 -13.34
N CYS A 123 -24.52 -16.68 -12.70
CA CYS A 123 -23.68 -15.56 -12.28
C CYS A 123 -22.68 -15.96 -11.19
N GLU A 124 -23.04 -16.84 -10.25
CA GLU A 124 -22.11 -17.36 -9.24
C GLU A 124 -20.97 -18.18 -9.85
N GLN A 125 -21.26 -19.08 -10.80
CA GLN A 125 -20.21 -19.87 -11.46
C GLN A 125 -19.26 -18.98 -12.29
N ARG A 126 -19.80 -17.97 -12.98
CA ARG A 126 -18.98 -17.03 -13.75
C ARG A 126 -18.18 -16.08 -12.86
N LEU A 127 -18.76 -15.62 -11.74
CA LEU A 127 -18.04 -14.85 -10.73
C LEU A 127 -16.87 -15.65 -10.16
N PHE A 128 -17.08 -16.93 -9.85
CA PHE A 128 -16.03 -17.82 -9.36
C PHE A 128 -14.89 -17.95 -10.37
N LEU A 129 -15.20 -18.19 -11.65
CA LEU A 129 -14.17 -18.21 -12.70
C LEU A 129 -13.40 -16.89 -12.77
N GLY A 130 -14.09 -15.76 -12.72
CA GLY A 130 -13.44 -14.45 -12.71
C GLY A 130 -12.50 -14.27 -11.52
N GLN A 131 -12.91 -14.69 -10.31
CA GLN A 131 -12.09 -14.65 -9.09
C GLN A 131 -10.89 -15.60 -9.15
N TYR A 132 -11.08 -16.81 -9.68
CA TYR A 132 -10.03 -17.80 -9.89
C TYR A 132 -8.92 -17.24 -10.80
N PHE A 133 -9.30 -16.71 -11.97
CA PHE A 133 -8.32 -16.12 -12.89
C PHE A 133 -7.70 -14.84 -12.36
N SER A 134 -8.44 -14.04 -11.58
CA SER A 134 -7.86 -12.88 -10.88
C SER A 134 -6.79 -13.31 -9.87
N ALA A 135 -6.97 -14.42 -9.16
CA ALA A 135 -6.00 -14.93 -8.20
C ALA A 135 -4.72 -15.46 -8.88
N LEU A 136 -4.85 -15.98 -10.10
CA LEU A 136 -3.72 -16.42 -10.94
C LEU A 136 -3.00 -15.26 -11.65
N GLY A 137 -3.57 -14.05 -11.63
CA GLY A 137 -3.04 -12.89 -12.35
C GLY A 137 -3.44 -12.82 -13.83
N ASP A 138 -4.37 -13.67 -14.28
CA ASP A 138 -4.89 -13.67 -15.65
C ASP A 138 -5.99 -12.63 -15.82
N VAL A 139 -5.59 -11.36 -15.86
CA VAL A 139 -6.52 -10.23 -15.85
C VAL A 139 -7.50 -10.26 -17.03
N TRP A 140 -7.07 -10.70 -18.21
CA TRP A 140 -7.95 -10.72 -19.40
C TRP A 140 -9.06 -11.78 -19.30
N LEU A 141 -8.75 -13.00 -18.83
CA LEU A 141 -9.76 -14.04 -18.57
C LEU A 141 -10.69 -13.60 -17.45
N SER A 142 -10.13 -13.02 -16.39
CA SER A 142 -10.91 -12.50 -15.27
C SER A 142 -11.94 -11.47 -15.73
N LEU A 143 -11.53 -10.47 -16.53
CA LEU A 143 -12.43 -9.47 -17.10
C LEU A 143 -13.46 -10.09 -18.05
N HIS A 144 -13.08 -11.06 -18.90
CA HIS A 144 -14.03 -11.76 -19.77
C HIS A 144 -15.16 -12.40 -18.95
N PHE A 145 -14.83 -13.15 -17.91
CA PHE A 145 -15.85 -13.81 -17.09
C PHE A 145 -16.68 -12.85 -16.26
N TYR A 146 -16.10 -11.73 -15.80
CA TYR A 146 -16.88 -10.70 -15.11
C TYR A 146 -17.84 -9.97 -16.04
N HIS A 147 -17.41 -9.53 -17.23
CA HIS A 147 -18.31 -8.95 -18.24
C HIS A 147 -19.42 -9.91 -18.60
N SER A 148 -19.03 -11.15 -18.89
CA SER A 148 -19.96 -12.21 -19.20
C SER A 148 -20.98 -12.51 -18.09
N CYS A 149 -20.65 -12.24 -16.81
CA CYS A 149 -21.55 -12.33 -15.68
C CYS A 149 -22.58 -11.18 -15.70
N VAL A 150 -22.12 -9.96 -15.98
CA VAL A 150 -22.95 -8.75 -16.03
C VAL A 150 -23.91 -8.76 -17.22
N ASP A 151 -23.46 -9.16 -18.41
CA ASP A 151 -24.24 -9.11 -19.66
C ASP A 151 -25.47 -10.02 -19.64
N ARG A 152 -25.39 -11.15 -18.95
CA ARG A 152 -26.47 -12.16 -18.90
C ARG A 152 -27.60 -11.79 -17.96
N GLN A 153 -27.32 -11.01 -16.92
CA GLN A 153 -28.31 -10.62 -15.93
C GLN A 153 -28.21 -9.12 -15.62
N PRO A 154 -28.85 -8.25 -16.43
CA PRO A 154 -28.86 -6.81 -16.17
C PRO A 154 -29.66 -6.44 -14.90
N GLY A 155 -30.53 -7.34 -14.42
CA GLY A 155 -31.23 -7.19 -13.14
C GLY A 155 -30.29 -7.44 -11.96
N GLY A 156 -30.18 -6.46 -11.06
CA GLY A 156 -29.22 -6.47 -9.96
C GLY A 156 -29.31 -7.73 -9.09
N SER A 157 -28.26 -8.55 -9.13
CA SER A 157 -28.05 -9.69 -8.24
C SER A 157 -26.72 -9.52 -7.49
N ARG A 158 -26.60 -10.16 -6.33
CA ARG A 158 -25.36 -10.12 -5.53
C ARG A 158 -24.11 -10.47 -6.36
N PRO A 159 -24.07 -11.57 -7.15
CA PRO A 159 -22.87 -11.93 -7.88
C PRO A 159 -22.52 -10.95 -9.00
N VAL A 160 -23.52 -10.31 -9.62
CA VAL A 160 -23.31 -9.26 -10.65
C VAL A 160 -22.68 -8.02 -10.03
N ALA A 161 -23.18 -7.59 -8.87
CA ALA A 161 -22.59 -6.46 -8.15
C ALA A 161 -21.17 -6.77 -7.67
N GLU A 162 -20.92 -7.98 -7.15
CA GLU A 162 -19.57 -8.43 -6.77
C GLU A 162 -18.61 -8.47 -7.98
N ALA A 163 -19.08 -8.93 -9.14
CA ALA A 163 -18.31 -8.94 -10.38
C ALA A 163 -17.92 -7.51 -10.78
N ARG A 164 -18.84 -6.55 -10.72
CA ARG A 164 -18.57 -5.12 -11.00
C ARG A 164 -17.54 -4.53 -10.04
N ALA A 165 -17.65 -4.82 -8.75
CA ALA A 165 -16.67 -4.39 -7.77
C ALA A 165 -15.27 -4.96 -8.06
N CYS A 166 -15.18 -6.22 -8.50
CA CYS A 166 -13.92 -6.82 -8.92
C CYS A 166 -13.39 -6.19 -10.22
N MET A 167 -14.24 -5.94 -11.22
CA MET A 167 -13.84 -5.26 -12.46
C MET A 167 -13.31 -3.86 -12.19
N ALA A 168 -13.99 -3.05 -11.37
CA ALA A 168 -13.53 -1.72 -11.00
C ALA A 168 -12.12 -1.75 -10.41
N LYS A 169 -11.82 -2.73 -9.55
CA LYS A 169 -10.48 -2.93 -8.99
C LYS A 169 -9.44 -3.31 -10.05
N LEU A 170 -9.79 -4.19 -10.99
CA LEU A 170 -8.87 -4.61 -12.07
C LEU A 170 -8.60 -3.46 -13.05
N TYR A 171 -9.62 -2.69 -13.41
CA TYR A 171 -9.46 -1.51 -14.27
C TYR A 171 -8.61 -0.43 -13.62
N LEU A 172 -8.80 -0.19 -12.32
CA LEU A 172 -7.94 0.69 -11.52
C LEU A 172 -6.47 0.25 -11.56
N GLN A 173 -6.20 -1.06 -11.46
CA GLN A 173 -4.83 -1.60 -11.53
C GLN A 173 -4.21 -1.46 -12.93
N ARG A 174 -5.02 -1.50 -13.99
CA ARG A 174 -4.56 -1.28 -15.37
C ARG A 174 -4.37 0.19 -15.74
N GLY A 175 -5.00 1.11 -15.00
CA GLY A 175 -5.02 2.54 -15.32
C GLY A 175 -6.15 2.96 -16.25
N GLU A 176 -7.12 2.08 -16.52
CA GLU A 176 -8.33 2.40 -17.31
C GLU A 176 -9.37 3.07 -16.40
N LEU A 177 -9.07 4.30 -15.97
CA LEU A 177 -9.75 4.97 -14.86
C LEU A 177 -11.25 5.25 -15.13
N GLU A 178 -11.61 5.66 -16.35
CA GLU A 178 -13.00 5.93 -16.73
C GLU A 178 -13.88 4.67 -16.66
N GLN A 179 -13.37 3.54 -17.16
CA GLN A 179 -14.07 2.26 -17.07
C GLN A 179 -14.18 1.81 -15.62
N ALA A 180 -13.12 2.01 -14.82
CA ALA A 180 -13.16 1.71 -13.40
C ALA A 180 -14.25 2.52 -12.66
N LYS A 181 -14.35 3.83 -12.95
CA LYS A 181 -15.36 4.73 -12.39
C LYS A 181 -16.77 4.24 -12.71
N GLN A 182 -17.07 4.01 -13.99
CA GLN A 182 -18.38 3.55 -14.44
C GLN A 182 -18.80 2.23 -13.76
N GLN A 183 -17.90 1.25 -13.67
CA GLN A 183 -18.22 -0.03 -13.03
C GLN A 183 -18.45 0.12 -11.51
N ALA A 184 -17.70 0.99 -10.85
CA ALA A 184 -17.86 1.26 -9.41
C ALA A 184 -19.19 1.99 -9.11
N GLU A 185 -19.57 2.99 -9.91
CA GLU A 185 -20.84 3.71 -9.76
C GLU A 185 -22.05 2.78 -9.97
N LEU A 186 -22.01 1.98 -11.04
CA LEU A 186 -23.04 0.97 -11.31
C LEU A 186 -23.12 -0.09 -10.21
N CYS A 187 -22.00 -0.42 -9.55
CA CYS A 187 -21.99 -1.30 -8.40
C CYS A 187 -22.69 -0.68 -7.20
N ILE A 188 -22.45 0.61 -6.91
CA ILE A 188 -23.09 1.32 -5.79
C ILE A 188 -24.61 1.38 -5.99
N GLN A 189 -25.06 1.80 -7.18
CA GLN A 189 -26.49 1.90 -7.50
C GLN A 189 -27.23 0.56 -7.29
N GLN A 190 -26.63 -0.55 -7.71
CA GLN A 190 -27.22 -1.88 -7.51
C GLN A 190 -27.14 -2.36 -6.06
N ALA A 191 -26.04 -2.06 -5.37
CA ALA A 191 -25.86 -2.45 -3.97
C ALA A 191 -26.78 -1.67 -3.03
N GLU A 192 -27.15 -0.43 -3.37
CA GLU A 192 -28.12 0.37 -2.62
C GLU A 192 -29.54 -0.21 -2.71
N ALA A 193 -29.93 -0.72 -3.88
CA ALA A 193 -31.23 -1.36 -4.06
C ALA A 193 -31.35 -2.71 -3.33
N GLY A 194 -30.25 -3.46 -3.20
CA GLY A 194 -30.29 -4.84 -2.69
C GLY A 194 -29.70 -5.08 -1.32
N GLY A 195 -28.96 -4.14 -0.73
CA GLY A 195 -28.38 -4.29 0.61
C GLY A 195 -27.37 -5.46 0.73
N TRP A 196 -26.69 -5.79 -0.35
CA TRP A 196 -25.85 -6.98 -0.44
C TRP A 196 -24.57 -6.88 0.40
N MET A 197 -24.18 -8.00 1.01
CA MET A 197 -22.93 -8.15 1.76
C MET A 197 -21.90 -8.96 0.97
N ASP A 198 -20.63 -8.65 1.15
CA ASP A 198 -19.51 -9.43 0.64
C ASP A 198 -19.31 -10.73 1.43
N SER A 199 -18.42 -11.60 0.95
CA SER A 199 -18.06 -12.85 1.62
C SER A 199 -17.46 -12.66 3.03
N ALA A 200 -17.06 -11.44 3.39
CA ALA A 200 -16.53 -11.07 4.71
C ALA A 200 -17.61 -10.41 5.59
N GLY A 201 -18.87 -10.35 5.15
CA GLY A 201 -19.98 -9.76 5.89
C GLY A 201 -20.01 -8.22 5.86
N ARG A 202 -19.20 -7.58 5.02
CA ARG A 202 -19.22 -6.12 4.85
C ARG A 202 -20.17 -5.71 3.73
N PRO A 203 -20.92 -4.61 3.87
CA PRO A 203 -21.78 -4.12 2.79
C PRO A 203 -20.98 -3.83 1.52
N LEU A 204 -21.41 -4.39 0.40
CA LEU A 204 -20.73 -4.25 -0.89
C LEU A 204 -20.67 -2.78 -1.33
N ARG A 205 -21.69 -1.99 -0.99
CA ARG A 205 -21.74 -0.54 -1.25
C ARG A 205 -20.57 0.21 -0.62
N LEU A 206 -20.19 -0.12 0.63
CA LEU A 206 -19.09 0.55 1.32
C LEU A 206 -17.76 0.23 0.65
N ARG A 207 -17.54 -1.04 0.30
CA ARG A 207 -16.36 -1.47 -0.46
C ARG A 207 -16.27 -0.80 -1.85
N ALA A 208 -17.39 -0.65 -2.54
CA ALA A 208 -17.45 0.04 -3.82
C ALA A 208 -17.11 1.53 -3.67
N ARG A 209 -17.64 2.21 -2.64
CA ARG A 209 -17.30 3.61 -2.30
C ARG A 209 -15.81 3.80 -1.96
N GLN A 210 -15.21 2.88 -1.20
CA GLN A 210 -13.76 2.89 -0.94
C GLN A 210 -12.95 2.78 -2.23
N THR A 211 -13.39 1.94 -3.17
CA THR A 211 -12.74 1.77 -4.47
C THR A 211 -12.93 3.01 -5.33
N LEU A 212 -14.12 3.59 -5.31
CA LEU A 212 -14.47 4.80 -6.07
C LEU A 212 -13.66 6.02 -5.61
N TRP A 213 -13.46 6.20 -4.29
CA TRP A 213 -12.50 7.19 -3.77
C TRP A 213 -11.12 7.02 -4.41
N ARG A 214 -10.56 5.81 -4.40
CA ARG A 214 -9.23 5.55 -4.99
C ARG A 214 -9.19 5.85 -6.48
N ILE A 215 -10.29 5.60 -7.20
CA ILE A 215 -10.42 5.94 -8.62
C ILE A 215 -10.39 7.46 -8.79
N TYR A 216 -11.18 8.21 -8.01
CA TYR A 216 -11.19 9.67 -8.03
C TYR A 216 -9.82 10.28 -7.69
N SER A 217 -9.12 9.75 -6.67
CA SER A 217 -7.76 10.20 -6.35
C SER A 217 -6.81 10.01 -7.52
N ARG A 218 -6.91 8.87 -8.23
CA ARG A 218 -6.05 8.59 -9.40
C ARG A 218 -6.45 9.41 -10.63
N LEU A 219 -7.73 9.71 -10.81
CA LEU A 219 -8.20 10.62 -11.86
C LEU A 219 -7.69 12.04 -11.61
N ALA A 220 -7.62 12.46 -10.35
CA ALA A 220 -7.12 13.78 -9.97
C ALA A 220 -5.60 13.95 -10.16
N ASP A 221 -4.81 12.87 -10.25
CA ASP A 221 -3.35 12.97 -10.47
C ASP A 221 -3.01 13.71 -11.77
N ALA A 222 -3.73 13.43 -12.86
CA ALA A 222 -3.49 14.06 -14.17
C ALA A 222 -3.76 15.59 -14.20
N PRO A 223 -4.91 16.11 -13.73
CA PRO A 223 -5.14 17.55 -13.63
C PRO A 223 -4.20 18.22 -12.61
N LEU A 224 -3.82 17.54 -11.52
CA LEU A 224 -2.81 18.05 -10.58
C LEU A 224 -1.45 18.25 -11.25
N ASP A 225 -1.00 17.28 -12.06
CA ASP A 225 0.24 17.38 -12.83
C ASP A 225 0.17 18.51 -13.89
N ALA A 226 -1.00 18.71 -14.48
CA ALA A 226 -1.29 19.82 -15.39
C ALA A 226 -1.46 21.18 -14.69
N LYS A 227 -1.51 21.20 -13.34
CA LYS A 227 -1.85 22.37 -12.50
C LYS A 227 -3.25 22.92 -12.76
N ASP A 228 -4.15 22.11 -13.29
CA ASP A 228 -5.58 22.41 -13.36
C ASP A 228 -6.21 22.07 -12.00
N TYR A 229 -6.12 23.01 -11.07
CA TYR A 229 -6.60 22.79 -9.71
C TYR A 229 -8.11 22.77 -9.61
N ASP A 230 -8.83 23.43 -10.52
CA ASP A 230 -10.30 23.47 -10.48
C ASP A 230 -10.87 22.07 -10.80
N GLU A 231 -10.38 21.43 -11.87
CA GLU A 231 -10.78 20.05 -12.21
C GLU A 231 -10.30 19.04 -11.15
N ALA A 232 -9.08 19.19 -10.63
CA ALA A 232 -8.59 18.31 -9.58
C ALA A 232 -9.45 18.40 -8.30
N LEU A 233 -9.84 19.61 -7.91
CA LEU A 233 -10.66 19.82 -6.71
C LEU A 233 -12.07 19.25 -6.87
N THR A 234 -12.72 19.39 -8.04
CA THR A 234 -14.05 18.80 -8.26
C THR A 234 -14.01 17.28 -8.11
N LEU A 235 -13.04 16.62 -8.75
CA LEU A 235 -12.84 15.17 -8.66
C LEU A 235 -12.54 14.72 -7.21
N LEU A 236 -11.68 15.45 -6.50
CA LEU A 236 -11.34 15.12 -5.11
C LEU A 236 -12.51 15.36 -4.14
N HIS A 237 -13.38 16.34 -4.39
CA HIS A 237 -14.61 16.55 -3.60
C HIS A 237 -15.62 15.43 -3.81
N GLU A 238 -15.83 15.01 -5.07
CA GLU A 238 -16.66 13.84 -5.38
C GLU A 238 -16.10 12.61 -4.67
N GLY A 239 -14.79 12.40 -4.75
CA GLY A 239 -14.10 11.34 -4.04
C GLY A 239 -14.24 11.42 -2.51
N TYR A 240 -14.12 12.62 -1.93
CA TYR A 240 -14.22 12.84 -0.50
C TYR A 240 -15.62 12.50 0.03
N SER A 241 -16.67 12.82 -0.72
CA SER A 241 -18.03 12.42 -0.38
C SER A 241 -18.15 10.89 -0.28
N MET A 242 -17.53 10.16 -1.22
CA MET A 242 -17.49 8.69 -1.20
C MET A 242 -16.66 8.13 -0.04
N ALA A 243 -15.58 8.81 0.36
CA ALA A 243 -14.78 8.41 1.51
C ALA A 243 -15.57 8.55 2.82
N ILE A 244 -16.31 9.64 3.03
CA ILE A 244 -17.21 9.81 4.18
C ILE A 244 -18.28 8.72 4.20
N GLU A 245 -18.96 8.52 3.07
CA GLU A 245 -20.03 7.53 2.94
C GLU A 245 -19.55 6.07 3.00
N SER A 246 -18.24 5.83 2.95
CA SER A 246 -17.65 4.50 3.12
C SER A 246 -17.56 4.08 4.58
N GLU A 247 -17.80 4.99 5.53
CA GLU A 247 -17.66 4.80 6.98
C GLU A 247 -16.23 4.41 7.43
N ASP A 248 -15.25 4.48 6.52
CA ASP A 248 -13.85 4.25 6.82
C ASP A 248 -13.19 5.56 7.23
N LYS A 249 -13.06 5.77 8.54
CA LYS A 249 -12.45 6.98 9.09
C LYS A 249 -11.00 7.17 8.65
N GLN A 250 -10.25 6.09 8.42
CA GLN A 250 -8.88 6.21 7.93
C GLN A 250 -8.89 6.81 6.52
N LEU A 251 -9.81 6.33 5.66
CA LEU A 251 -9.97 6.82 4.31
C LEU A 251 -10.46 8.27 4.26
N GLU A 252 -11.40 8.64 5.14
CA GLU A 252 -11.88 10.02 5.31
C GLU A 252 -10.73 10.96 5.67
N GLY A 253 -9.84 10.53 6.59
CA GLY A 253 -8.65 11.27 6.97
C GLY A 253 -7.66 11.44 5.81
N ASP A 254 -7.39 10.38 5.06
CA ASP A 254 -6.52 10.43 3.87
C ASP A 254 -7.11 11.32 2.77
N ALA A 255 -8.43 11.28 2.54
CA ALA A 255 -9.10 12.09 1.54
C ALA A 255 -9.10 13.58 1.90
N SER A 256 -9.38 13.89 3.17
CA SER A 256 -9.27 15.24 3.71
C SER A 256 -7.84 15.79 3.59
N TYR A 257 -6.83 14.94 3.84
CA TYR A 257 -5.41 15.32 3.66
C TYR A 257 -5.09 15.68 2.20
N GLN A 258 -5.55 14.89 1.23
CA GLN A 258 -5.33 15.15 -0.20
C GLN A 258 -6.00 16.45 -0.66
N LEU A 259 -7.22 16.71 -0.22
CA LEU A 259 -7.90 17.99 -0.47
C LEU A 259 -7.11 19.17 0.10
N GLY A 260 -6.62 19.04 1.35
CA GLY A 260 -5.81 20.07 1.99
C GLY A 260 -4.53 20.41 1.22
N LEU A 261 -3.81 19.39 0.72
CA LEU A 261 -2.62 19.59 -0.13
C LEU A 261 -2.95 20.25 -1.48
N THR A 262 -4.09 19.89 -2.06
CA THR A 262 -4.53 20.44 -3.34
C THR A 262 -4.91 21.90 -3.21
N TYR A 263 -5.67 22.27 -2.17
CA TYR A 263 -6.00 23.66 -1.87
C TYR A 263 -4.76 24.51 -1.59
N HIS A 264 -3.78 23.97 -0.87
CA HIS A 264 -2.50 24.65 -0.67
C HIS A 264 -1.78 24.92 -2.00
N SER A 265 -1.78 23.94 -2.90
CA SER A 265 -1.18 24.06 -4.24
C SER A 265 -1.93 25.07 -5.13
N ALA A 266 -3.25 25.18 -4.95
CA ALA A 266 -4.11 26.17 -5.60
C ALA A 266 -3.99 27.58 -5.00
N GLY A 267 -3.35 27.73 -3.84
CA GLY A 267 -3.16 29.01 -3.13
C GLY A 267 -4.31 29.40 -2.18
N ASP A 268 -5.33 28.56 -2.02
CA ASP A 268 -6.41 28.78 -1.04
C ASP A 268 -6.00 28.21 0.32
N LEU A 269 -5.26 29.02 1.07
CA LEU A 269 -4.62 28.60 2.32
C LEU A 269 -5.64 28.39 3.45
N ASP A 270 -6.72 29.17 3.49
CA ASP A 270 -7.79 29.03 4.48
C ASP A 270 -8.48 27.67 4.37
N ARG A 271 -8.88 27.26 3.16
CA ARG A 271 -9.48 25.93 2.96
C ARG A 271 -8.46 24.81 3.16
N ALA A 272 -7.21 25.02 2.74
CA ALA A 272 -6.15 24.06 2.99
C ALA A 272 -6.03 23.74 4.49
N LYS A 273 -6.00 24.76 5.35
CA LYS A 273 -5.97 24.57 6.81
C LYS A 273 -7.19 23.83 7.32
N GLN A 274 -8.39 24.17 6.85
CA GLN A 274 -9.62 23.52 7.30
C GLN A 274 -9.55 22.01 7.05
N PHE A 275 -9.22 21.60 5.83
CA PHE A 275 -9.10 20.19 5.48
C PHE A 275 -7.94 19.48 6.19
N ILE A 276 -6.76 20.11 6.30
CA ILE A 276 -5.66 19.51 7.08
C ILE A 276 -6.04 19.37 8.56
N ASN A 277 -6.75 20.32 9.16
CA ASN A 277 -7.25 20.22 10.54
C ASN A 277 -8.28 19.10 10.70
N THR A 278 -9.22 18.94 9.77
CA THR A 278 -10.17 17.83 9.77
C THR A 278 -9.43 16.49 9.71
N SER A 279 -8.46 16.35 8.81
CA SER A 279 -7.61 15.17 8.71
C SER A 279 -6.83 14.89 10.02
N MET A 280 -6.30 15.93 10.67
CA MET A 280 -5.62 15.83 11.96
C MET A 280 -6.54 15.33 13.07
N GLN A 281 -7.77 15.85 13.16
CA GLN A 281 -8.74 15.41 14.15
C GLN A 281 -9.06 13.93 13.96
N ILE A 282 -9.30 13.50 12.72
CA ILE A 282 -9.59 12.11 12.38
C ILE A 282 -8.42 11.20 12.77
N PHE A 283 -7.20 11.49 12.30
CA PHE A 283 -6.03 10.68 12.63
C PHE A 283 -5.70 10.71 14.12
N GLY A 284 -6.00 11.81 14.81
CA GLY A 284 -5.94 11.92 16.27
C GLY A 284 -6.87 10.93 16.96
N THR A 285 -8.15 10.87 16.55
CA THR A 285 -9.12 9.91 17.11
C THR A 285 -8.75 8.46 16.82
N LEU A 286 -8.10 8.19 15.69
CA LEU A 286 -7.66 6.85 15.30
C LEU A 286 -6.33 6.43 15.96
N GLY A 287 -5.62 7.36 16.60
CA GLY A 287 -4.25 7.11 17.08
C GLY A 287 -3.25 6.86 15.95
N ASN A 288 -3.54 7.31 14.72
CA ASN A 288 -2.67 7.14 13.57
C ASN A 288 -1.55 8.19 13.58
N ALA A 289 -0.42 7.81 14.19
CA ALA A 289 0.77 8.65 14.31
C ALA A 289 1.33 9.12 12.96
N ASP A 290 1.45 8.22 11.99
CA ASP A 290 1.99 8.55 10.67
C ASP A 290 1.08 9.53 9.92
N GLY A 291 -0.24 9.34 10.01
CA GLY A 291 -1.24 10.26 9.48
C GLY A 291 -1.10 11.66 10.08
N LEU A 292 -1.02 11.75 11.41
CA LEU A 292 -0.81 13.01 12.12
C LEU A 292 0.48 13.71 11.68
N GLY A 293 1.61 13.00 11.66
CA GLY A 293 2.90 13.56 11.26
C GLY A 293 2.88 14.15 9.84
N ARG A 294 2.20 13.47 8.90
CA ARG A 294 1.98 14.00 7.54
C ARG A 294 1.16 15.30 7.54
N CYS A 295 0.12 15.39 8.38
CA CYS A 295 -0.70 16.58 8.49
C CYS A 295 0.05 17.77 9.11
N TYR A 296 0.84 17.57 10.18
CA TYR A 296 1.65 18.65 10.75
C TYR A 296 2.67 19.19 9.77
N LYS A 297 3.31 18.30 8.99
CA LYS A 297 4.22 18.71 7.93
C LYS A 297 3.51 19.53 6.85
N ALA A 298 2.29 19.17 6.47
CA ALA A 298 1.50 19.94 5.51
C ALA A 298 1.09 21.31 6.09
N MET A 299 0.64 21.33 7.35
CA MET A 299 0.27 22.54 8.08
C MET A 299 1.44 23.53 8.16
N ALA A 300 2.63 23.06 8.54
CA ALA A 300 3.84 23.89 8.56
C ALA A 300 4.17 24.50 7.19
N LYS A 301 3.96 23.78 6.08
CA LYS A 301 4.14 24.31 4.72
C LYS A 301 3.12 25.38 4.37
N ILE A 302 1.85 25.17 4.72
CA ILE A 302 0.78 26.16 4.50
C ILE A 302 1.10 27.47 5.23
N MET A 303 1.58 27.38 6.47
CA MET A 303 1.87 28.56 7.27
C MET A 303 3.15 29.29 6.85
N GLU A 304 4.12 28.57 6.27
CA GLU A 304 5.25 29.22 5.62
C GLU A 304 4.84 30.13 4.46
N SER A 305 3.74 29.81 3.75
CA SER A 305 3.24 30.65 2.66
C SER A 305 2.43 31.87 3.11
N GLU A 306 2.06 31.94 4.40
CA GLU A 306 1.02 32.84 4.89
C GLU A 306 1.52 33.91 5.87
N GLU A 307 2.76 33.80 6.33
CA GLU A 307 3.41 34.63 7.35
C GLU A 307 2.66 34.72 8.72
N ASN A 308 1.49 34.07 8.88
CA ASN A 308 0.71 34.02 10.11
C ASN A 308 1.16 32.88 11.04
N VAL A 309 2.34 33.08 11.62
CA VAL A 309 3.06 32.04 12.36
C VAL A 309 2.55 31.84 13.80
N ASP A 310 1.91 32.84 14.41
CA ASP A 310 1.58 32.78 15.84
C ASP A 310 0.43 31.79 16.13
N GLU A 311 -0.64 31.77 15.31
CA GLU A 311 -1.71 30.75 15.42
C GLU A 311 -1.21 29.31 15.20
N THR A 312 -0.15 29.18 14.39
CA THR A 312 0.49 27.88 14.11
C THR A 312 1.16 27.32 15.34
N VAL A 313 1.91 28.17 16.04
CA VAL A 313 2.64 27.78 17.24
C VAL A 313 1.66 27.30 18.29
N ASP A 314 0.55 28.03 18.51
CA ASP A 314 -0.51 27.62 19.42
C ASP A 314 -1.10 26.24 19.07
N CYS A 315 -1.36 25.98 17.78
CA CYS A 315 -1.86 24.69 17.33
C CYS A 315 -0.85 23.55 17.54
N LEU A 316 0.44 23.78 17.24
CA LEU A 316 1.50 22.80 17.42
C LEU A 316 1.83 22.53 18.89
N GLU A 317 1.76 23.54 19.75
CA GLU A 317 1.93 23.39 21.20
C GLU A 317 0.80 22.57 21.79
N ARG A 318 -0.46 22.85 21.45
CA ARG A 318 -1.61 22.01 21.84
C ARG A 318 -1.43 20.56 21.37
N PHE A 319 -0.89 20.35 20.18
CA PHE A 319 -0.62 19.00 19.69
C PHE A 319 0.50 18.30 20.46
N ALA A 320 1.58 19.02 20.78
CA ALA A 320 2.65 18.48 21.61
C ALA A 320 2.08 18.05 22.98
N ASP A 321 1.19 18.85 23.58
CA ASP A 321 0.53 18.51 24.85
C ASP A 321 -0.35 17.26 24.74
N ILE A 322 -1.17 17.15 23.68
CA ILE A 322 -2.00 15.96 23.43
C ILE A 322 -1.12 14.73 23.19
N SER A 323 -0.06 14.88 22.38
CA SER A 323 0.86 13.77 22.06
C SER A 323 1.62 13.29 23.29
N SER A 324 2.04 14.23 24.15
CA SER A 324 2.66 13.93 25.44
C SER A 324 1.69 13.18 26.35
N SER A 325 0.45 13.69 26.49
CA SER A 325 -0.59 13.12 27.36
C SER A 325 -1.01 11.71 26.92
N ASN A 326 -1.05 11.45 25.62
CA ASN A 326 -1.44 10.16 25.04
C ASN A 326 -0.27 9.19 24.84
N GLY A 327 0.95 9.55 25.26
CA GLY A 327 2.14 8.69 25.10
C GLY A 327 2.61 8.51 23.65
N LEU A 328 2.19 9.39 22.73
CA LEU A 328 2.57 9.37 21.31
C LEU A 328 3.93 10.02 21.12
N GLN A 329 4.99 9.40 21.65
CA GLN A 329 6.35 9.96 21.70
C GLN A 329 6.90 10.31 20.30
N HIS A 330 6.59 9.51 19.27
CA HIS A 330 7.07 9.82 17.92
C HIS A 330 6.47 11.13 17.38
N ASN A 331 5.17 11.32 17.59
CA ASN A 331 4.44 12.54 17.24
C ASN A 331 4.93 13.75 18.01
N LEU A 332 5.22 13.56 19.30
CA LEU A 332 5.75 14.61 20.17
C LEU A 332 7.10 15.13 19.63
N ALA A 333 8.00 14.22 19.26
CA ALA A 333 9.28 14.60 18.69
C ALA A 333 9.15 15.32 17.34
N ASP A 334 8.22 14.89 16.48
CA ASP A 334 7.93 15.57 15.20
C ASP A 334 7.31 16.95 15.42
N ALA A 335 6.42 17.11 16.41
CA ALA A 335 5.83 18.39 16.80
C ALA A 335 6.91 19.38 17.22
N TYR A 336 7.83 18.97 18.10
CA TYR A 336 8.97 19.78 18.51
C TYR A 336 9.90 20.12 17.34
N LEU A 337 10.11 19.21 16.39
CA LEU A 337 10.91 19.50 15.21
C LEU A 337 10.23 20.52 14.29
N CYS A 338 8.90 20.48 14.17
CA CYS A 338 8.13 21.48 13.43
C CYS A 338 8.18 22.86 14.11
N LEU A 339 7.96 22.93 15.43
CA LEU A 339 8.11 24.15 16.23
C LEU A 339 9.52 24.74 16.09
N GLY A 340 10.55 23.90 16.22
CA GLY A 340 11.94 24.32 16.04
C GLY A 340 12.21 24.91 14.65
N ASN A 341 11.70 24.28 13.58
CA ASN A 341 11.83 24.78 12.22
C ASN A 341 11.17 26.15 12.02
N ILE A 342 9.97 26.34 12.59
CA ILE A 342 9.25 27.61 12.55
C ILE A 342 10.08 28.72 13.20
N TYR A 343 10.58 28.49 14.41
CA TYR A 343 11.44 29.47 15.10
C TYR A 343 12.77 29.70 14.38
N TYR A 344 13.34 28.66 13.76
CA TYR A 344 14.57 28.76 12.98
C TYR A 344 14.38 29.68 11.76
N LYS A 345 13.26 29.55 11.04
CA LYS A 345 12.91 30.42 9.91
C LYS A 345 12.67 31.87 10.33
N ARG A 346 12.09 32.11 11.51
CA ARG A 346 11.97 33.45 12.13
C ARG A 346 13.28 34.02 12.66
N ARG A 347 14.41 33.33 12.47
CA ARG A 347 15.74 33.68 13.01
C ARG A 347 15.79 33.76 14.54
N GLN A 348 14.83 33.14 15.22
CA GLN A 348 14.79 32.98 16.68
C GLN A 348 15.54 31.70 17.06
N TYR A 349 16.84 31.68 16.75
CA TYR A 349 17.66 30.47 16.81
C TYR A 349 17.81 29.87 18.22
N GLN A 350 17.68 30.68 19.29
CA GLN A 350 17.66 30.16 20.67
C GLN A 350 16.44 29.28 20.92
N ARG A 351 15.23 29.82 20.72
CA ARG A 351 13.97 29.06 20.85
C ARG A 351 13.95 27.84 19.92
N ALA A 352 14.44 28.00 18.69
CA ALA A 352 14.57 26.87 17.77
C ALA A 352 15.45 25.75 18.35
N SER A 353 16.59 26.10 18.95
CA SER A 353 17.49 25.12 19.58
C SER A 353 16.85 24.42 20.78
N GLU A 354 15.98 25.08 21.54
CA GLU A 354 15.28 24.49 22.68
C GLU A 354 14.31 23.39 22.21
N PHE A 355 13.45 23.71 21.24
CA PHE A 355 12.52 22.73 20.67
C PHE A 355 13.25 21.58 19.95
N PHE A 356 14.32 21.86 19.20
CA PHE A 356 15.12 20.78 18.60
C PHE A 356 15.78 19.89 19.65
N LEU A 357 16.18 20.44 20.81
CA LEU A 357 16.72 19.66 21.91
C LEU A 357 15.65 18.75 22.53
N GLN A 358 14.44 19.27 22.75
CA GLN A 358 13.31 18.47 23.25
C GLN A 358 12.98 17.33 22.28
N SER A 359 12.99 17.58 20.96
CA SER A 359 12.84 16.54 19.94
C SER A 359 13.95 15.48 20.03
N TYR A 360 15.20 15.91 20.25
CA TYR A 360 16.34 15.01 20.43
C TYR A 360 16.22 14.14 21.69
N GLU A 361 15.78 14.71 22.82
CA GLU A 361 15.57 13.98 24.07
C GLU A 361 14.49 12.90 23.94
N VAL A 362 13.39 13.23 23.26
CA VAL A 362 12.33 12.26 22.94
C VAL A 362 12.83 11.20 21.95
N ALA A 363 13.64 11.58 20.96
CA ALA A 363 14.24 10.60 20.04
C ALA A 363 15.21 9.63 20.75
N CYS A 364 15.95 10.11 21.76
CA CYS A 364 16.82 9.29 22.60
C CYS A 364 16.01 8.27 23.42
N SER A 365 14.89 8.69 24.01
CA SER A 365 14.03 7.78 24.78
C SER A 365 13.39 6.70 23.90
N LEU A 366 13.10 7.04 22.64
CA LEU A 366 12.56 6.11 21.63
C LEU A 366 13.60 5.17 20.99
N GLN A 367 14.91 5.44 21.16
CA GLN A 367 15.99 4.74 20.44
C GLN A 367 15.86 4.79 18.90
N ASN A 368 15.18 5.82 18.36
CA ASN A 368 15.02 6.01 16.92
C ASN A 368 16.23 6.75 16.34
N VAL A 369 17.11 6.02 15.65
CA VAL A 369 18.38 6.54 15.12
C VAL A 369 18.17 7.63 14.06
N ASP A 370 17.21 7.46 13.16
CA ASP A 370 16.96 8.41 12.07
C ASP A 370 16.47 9.75 12.61
N LEU A 371 15.52 9.70 13.56
CA LEU A 371 14.97 10.87 14.21
C LEU A 371 16.03 11.58 15.06
N LEU A 372 16.88 10.82 15.75
CA LEU A 372 17.98 11.33 16.56
C LEU A 372 18.99 12.07 15.70
N GLN A 373 19.43 11.48 14.58
CA GLN A 373 20.36 12.13 13.66
C GLN A 373 19.76 13.40 13.07
N ARG A 374 18.48 13.36 12.67
CA ARG A 374 17.77 14.52 12.14
C ARG A 374 17.71 15.65 13.18
N ALA A 375 17.30 15.35 14.41
CA ALA A 375 17.22 16.33 15.49
C ALA A 375 18.62 16.90 15.83
N GLN A 376 19.66 16.07 15.87
CA GLN A 376 21.03 16.49 16.14
C GLN A 376 21.57 17.48 15.09
N VAL A 377 21.29 17.26 13.81
CA VAL A 377 21.64 18.19 12.73
C VAL A 377 20.96 19.54 12.94
N TRP A 378 19.67 19.55 13.31
CA TRP A 378 18.95 20.79 13.56
C TRP A 378 19.42 21.53 14.83
N VAL A 379 19.68 20.82 15.93
CA VAL A 379 20.27 21.39 17.16
C VAL A 379 21.61 22.05 16.84
N SER A 380 22.50 21.34 16.16
CA SER A 380 23.83 21.87 15.81
C SER A 380 23.74 23.07 14.86
N SER A 381 22.85 23.03 13.86
CA SER A 381 22.61 24.16 12.95
C SER A 381 22.07 25.40 13.69
N ALA A 382 21.07 25.23 14.55
CA ALA A 382 20.50 26.33 15.34
C ALA A 382 21.55 26.96 16.26
N ARG A 383 22.35 26.14 16.96
CA ARG A 383 23.46 26.62 17.80
C ARG A 383 24.56 27.29 17.00
N ALA A 384 24.90 26.79 15.82
CA ALA A 384 25.89 27.43 14.96
C ALA A 384 25.43 28.84 14.56
N GLN A 385 24.16 29.02 14.18
CA GLN A 385 23.60 30.32 13.80
C GLN A 385 23.59 31.33 14.95
N THR A 386 23.35 30.91 16.21
CA THR A 386 23.41 31.83 17.36
C THR A 386 24.83 32.36 17.57
N VAL A 387 25.85 31.53 17.39
CA VAL A 387 27.26 31.90 17.53
C VAL A 387 27.73 32.75 16.36
N ILE A 388 27.44 32.34 15.12
CA ILE A 388 27.83 33.06 13.89
C ILE A 388 27.28 34.49 13.91
N LYS A 389 26.03 34.68 14.34
CA LYS A 389 25.42 36.02 14.44
C LYS A 389 26.21 36.94 15.38
N LYS A 390 26.56 36.47 16.58
CA LYS A 390 27.36 37.25 17.55
C LYS A 390 28.78 37.52 17.03
N TYR A 391 29.43 36.49 16.48
CA TYR A 391 30.76 36.60 15.89
C TYR A 391 30.80 37.64 14.76
N SER A 392 29.85 37.57 13.82
CA SER A 392 29.75 38.52 12.71
C SER A 392 29.54 39.97 13.18
N ALA A 393 28.75 40.18 14.23
CA ALA A 393 28.54 41.50 14.83
C ALA A 393 29.82 42.05 15.48
N ASP A 394 30.55 41.20 16.22
CA ASP A 394 31.83 41.59 16.84
C ASP A 394 32.89 41.94 15.77
N VAL A 395 32.98 41.15 14.68
CA VAL A 395 33.90 41.42 13.55
C VAL A 395 33.60 42.76 12.87
N VAL A 396 32.31 43.08 12.66
CA VAL A 396 31.91 44.34 12.01
C VAL A 396 32.10 45.55 12.93
N SER A 397 31.86 45.41 14.24
CA SER A 397 31.98 46.53 15.19
C SER A 397 33.42 47.00 15.43
N ALA A 398 34.40 46.10 15.30
CA ALA A 398 35.85 46.34 15.48
C ALA A 398 36.27 47.13 16.74
N THR A 399 35.43 47.13 17.79
CA THR A 399 35.75 47.81 19.06
C THR A 399 36.77 47.00 19.88
N GLU A 400 37.50 47.65 20.80
CA GLU A 400 38.48 46.99 21.67
C GLU A 400 37.84 45.84 22.48
N ALA A 401 36.60 46.03 22.95
CA ALA A 401 35.83 45.00 23.63
C ALA A 401 35.46 43.83 22.71
N ALA A 402 35.09 44.10 21.46
CA ALA A 402 34.81 43.05 20.46
C ALA A 402 36.08 42.26 20.10
N LEU A 403 37.23 42.93 19.96
CA LEU A 403 38.53 42.29 19.74
C LEU A 403 38.91 41.34 20.89
N ARG A 404 38.70 41.76 22.15
CA ARG A 404 38.89 40.88 23.32
C ARG A 404 37.98 39.65 23.26
N ARG A 405 36.70 39.81 22.90
CA ARG A 405 35.76 38.69 22.74
C ARG A 405 36.16 37.74 21.61
N LEU A 406 36.61 38.25 20.47
CA LEU A 406 37.08 37.44 19.34
C LEU A 406 38.37 36.67 19.67
N LEU A 407 39.30 37.29 20.40
CA LEU A 407 40.51 36.64 20.89
C LEU A 407 40.18 35.52 21.90
N ALA A 408 39.26 35.78 22.84
CA ALA A 408 38.79 34.76 23.78
C ALA A 408 38.08 33.61 23.06
N TRP A 409 37.26 33.89 22.05
CA TRP A 409 36.63 32.87 21.21
C TRP A 409 37.67 32.03 20.44
N LYS A 410 38.73 32.66 19.91
CA LYS A 410 39.83 31.96 19.23
C LYS A 410 40.63 31.07 20.19
N GLN A 411 40.88 31.54 21.41
CA GLN A 411 41.62 30.80 22.44
C GLN A 411 40.83 29.60 22.99
N THR A 412 39.51 29.70 23.02
CA THR A 412 38.62 28.62 23.50
C THR A 412 38.22 27.61 22.44
N ARG A 413 38.63 27.80 21.17
CA ARG A 413 38.43 26.82 20.11
C ARG A 413 39.30 25.60 20.40
N PRO A 414 38.76 24.43 20.80
CA PRO A 414 39.59 23.26 20.98
C PRO A 414 40.14 22.89 19.60
N LEU A 415 41.46 22.84 19.47
CA LEU A 415 42.12 22.09 18.42
C LEU A 415 41.69 20.64 18.62
N GLN A 416 40.65 20.21 17.91
CA GLN A 416 40.29 18.81 17.85
C GLN A 416 41.37 18.13 17.00
N GLU A 417 42.48 17.74 17.65
CA GLU A 417 43.29 16.66 17.14
C GLU A 417 42.34 15.47 16.96
N VAL A 418 42.20 15.02 15.72
CA VAL A 418 41.56 13.75 15.37
C VAL A 418 42.47 12.64 15.90
N GLY A 419 42.48 12.48 17.21
CA GLY A 419 43.16 11.42 17.95
C GLY A 419 42.13 10.37 18.30
N ARG A 420 42.33 9.17 17.75
CA ARG A 420 41.69 7.93 18.20
C ARG A 420 41.80 7.85 19.72
N ASP A 421 40.68 7.97 20.42
CA ASP A 421 40.19 6.92 21.32
C ASP A 421 38.88 7.39 21.96
N GLY A 422 37.88 6.52 21.80
CA GLY A 422 36.54 6.77 22.29
C GLY A 422 36.49 6.55 23.79
N THR A 423 36.55 7.63 24.55
CA THR A 423 35.84 7.82 25.83
C THR A 423 36.19 9.22 26.33
N ASP A 424 35.28 10.20 26.18
CA ASP A 424 35.31 11.29 27.16
C ASP A 424 33.97 11.99 27.35
N LYS A 425 33.57 12.06 28.62
CA LYS A 425 32.32 12.61 29.15
C LYS A 425 32.44 14.12 29.38
N THR A 426 32.74 14.92 28.35
CA THR A 426 32.93 16.37 28.49
C THR A 426 31.98 17.19 27.61
N ALA A 427 30.71 16.81 27.56
CA ALA A 427 29.65 17.61 26.92
C ALA A 427 28.96 18.62 27.87
N ALA A 428 29.44 18.80 29.11
CA ALA A 428 28.67 19.46 30.17
C ALA A 428 29.07 20.92 30.52
N VAL A 429 29.97 21.58 29.79
CA VAL A 429 30.40 22.95 30.17
C VAL A 429 30.31 23.92 28.99
N TRP A 430 29.08 24.27 28.60
CA TRP A 430 28.84 25.45 27.76
C TRP A 430 27.54 26.14 28.16
N TYR A 431 27.45 26.61 29.40
CA TYR A 431 26.40 27.56 29.83
C TYR A 431 26.71 28.27 31.15
N GLN A 432 27.89 28.88 31.30
CA GLN A 432 28.11 29.88 32.38
C GLN A 432 29.16 30.91 31.97
N LEU A 433 28.82 31.81 31.05
CA LEU A 433 29.45 33.13 30.98
C LEU A 433 28.37 34.14 30.53
N THR A 434 27.49 34.48 31.47
CA THR A 434 26.68 35.70 31.44
C THR A 434 27.12 36.58 32.61
N ASP A 435 27.28 37.87 32.30
CA ASP A 435 27.36 39.04 33.16
C ASP A 435 28.58 39.16 34.10
N THR A 436 29.59 39.91 33.62
CA THR A 436 30.13 41.14 34.25
C THR A 436 30.84 41.98 33.21
#